data_AF-A0A8X6WWE2-F1
#
_entry.id   AF-A0A8X6WWE2-F1
#
_cell.length_a   1.000
_cell.length_b   1.000
_cell.length_c   1.000
_cell.angle_alpha   90.00
_cell.angle_beta   90.00
_cell.angle_gamma   90.00
#
_symmetry.space_group_name_H-M   'P 1'
#
loop_
_entity.id
_entity.type
_entity.pdbx_description
1 polymer ?
#
loop_
_entity_poly.entity_id
_entity_poly.type
_entity_poly.pdbx_seq_one_letter_code
_entity_poly.pdbx_strand_id
1 'polypeptide(L)'
;MEVTAVKIPPYNFSDPQLWFSTCERTFALGVPKAITDTCTKFNYIVASLPPEAAAIVRDLIITPDETDPYGAIKAQLIQRTGESSQQEIRKLLTVLLLMEELEYDIGYFLFSLTPDCTLFMVCFSIAPLSPLICPSGPASEPRHFLWGDKFAPDLH
;
A
#
# COMPACT_ATOMS: atom_id res chain seq x y z
N MET A 1 5.73 31.16 39.22
CA MET A 1 6.59 30.75 38.11
C MET A 1 5.72 29.97 37.15
N GLU A 2 5.49 30.49 35.95
CA GLU A 2 4.78 29.74 34.91
C GLU A 2 5.77 28.73 34.33
N VAL A 3 5.57 27.46 34.63
CA VAL A 3 6.36 26.37 34.03
C VAL A 3 5.68 26.06 32.70
N THR A 4 6.15 26.66 31.61
CA THR A 4 5.64 26.35 30.28
C THR A 4 6.09 24.94 29.90
N ALA A 5 5.17 23.99 29.99
CA ALA A 5 5.43 22.61 29.59
C ALA A 5 5.84 22.54 28.11
N VAL A 6 6.82 21.68 27.82
CA VAL A 6 7.27 21.38 26.46
C VAL A 6 6.08 20.94 25.61
N LYS A 7 5.85 21.64 24.49
CA LYS A 7 4.77 21.31 23.54
C LYS A 7 5.29 20.35 22.49
N ILE A 8 4.88 19.08 22.60
CA ILE A 8 5.19 18.06 21.60
C ILE A 8 4.25 18.22 20.40
N PRO A 9 4.76 18.20 19.15
CA PRO A 9 3.92 18.25 17.97
C PRO A 9 3.05 16.98 17.85
N PRO A 10 1.90 17.04 17.14
CA PRO A 10 1.10 15.86 16.84
C PRO A 10 1.95 14.76 16.17
N TYR A 11 1.67 13.50 16.53
CA TYR A 11 2.37 12.35 15.96
C TYR A 11 2.18 12.26 14.43
N ASN A 12 3.27 11.98 13.72
CA ASN A 12 3.27 11.83 12.26
C ASN A 12 3.47 10.36 11.88
N PHE A 13 2.39 9.67 11.51
CA PHE A 13 2.43 8.28 11.05
C PHE A 13 3.24 8.09 9.75
N SER A 14 3.28 9.10 8.88
CA SER A 14 3.97 9.02 7.59
C SER A 14 5.49 9.07 7.73
N ASP A 15 5.99 9.80 8.73
CA ASP A 15 7.42 9.90 9.02
C ASP A 15 7.68 10.01 10.54
N PRO A 16 7.67 8.86 11.25
CA PRO A 16 7.97 8.82 12.68
C PRO A 16 9.40 9.29 13.00
N GLN A 17 10.35 9.08 12.10
CA GLN A 17 11.75 9.46 12.30
C GLN A 17 11.92 10.98 12.32
N LEU A 18 11.27 11.68 11.39
CA LEU A 18 11.20 13.14 11.39
C LEU A 18 10.49 13.67 12.64
N TRP A 19 9.39 13.02 13.04
CA TRP A 19 8.65 13.42 14.25
C TRP A 19 9.51 13.35 15.51
N PHE A 20 10.22 12.23 15.72
CA PHE A 20 11.15 12.12 16.84
C PHE A 20 12.27 13.16 16.76
N SER A 21 12.79 13.46 15.56
CA SER A 21 13.81 14.48 15.36
C SER A 21 13.32 15.88 15.79
N THR A 22 12.06 16.20 15.52
CA THR A 22 11.44 17.44 16.01
C THR A 22 11.27 17.42 17.53
N CYS A 23 10.83 16.29 18.11
CA CYS A 23 10.69 16.16 19.56
C CYS A 23 12.02 16.40 20.29
N GLU A 24 13.14 15.85 19.80
CA GLU A 24 14.47 16.08 20.37
C GLU A 24 14.86 17.55 20.39
N ARG A 25 14.52 18.29 19.33
CA ARG A 25 14.74 19.75 19.28
C ARG A 25 13.89 20.46 20.32
N THR A 26 12.62 20.07 20.48
CA THR A 26 11.75 20.66 21.50
C THR A 26 12.26 20.37 22.92
N PHE A 27 12.76 19.16 23.18
CA PHE A 27 13.41 18.81 24.44
C PHE A 27 14.66 19.65 24.70
N ALA A 28 15.49 19.87 23.68
CA ALA A 28 16.69 20.70 23.79
C ALA A 28 16.36 22.18 24.07
N LEU A 29 15.21 22.66 23.59
CA LEU A 29 14.72 24.04 23.78
C LEU A 29 13.85 24.21 25.04
N GLY A 30 13.74 23.19 25.90
CA GLY A 30 12.97 23.26 27.14
C GLY A 30 13.42 24.42 28.04
N VAL A 31 12.46 25.14 28.62
CA VAL A 31 12.69 26.29 29.53
C VAL A 31 12.18 25.90 30.93
N PRO A 32 12.95 26.14 32.00
CA PRO A 32 14.22 26.88 32.09
C PRO A 32 15.49 26.11 31.70
N LYS A 33 15.41 24.80 31.46
CA LYS A 33 16.54 23.96 31.06
C LYS A 33 16.06 22.86 30.09
N ALA A 34 16.96 22.45 29.20
CA ALA A 34 16.77 21.30 28.31
C ALA A 34 16.36 20.03 29.08
N ILE A 35 15.46 19.27 28.49
CA ILE A 35 15.02 17.97 28.98
C ILE A 35 16.03 16.90 28.53
N THR A 36 16.84 16.42 29.46
CA THR A 36 17.89 15.42 29.20
C THR A 36 17.57 14.04 29.77
N ASP A 37 16.68 13.98 30.76
CA ASP A 37 16.32 12.73 31.44
C ASP A 37 15.47 11.82 30.53
N THR A 38 15.90 10.56 30.36
CA THR A 38 15.27 9.59 29.45
C THR A 38 13.83 9.27 29.88
N CYS A 39 13.58 9.09 31.18
CA CYS A 39 12.25 8.82 31.72
C CYS A 39 11.29 9.99 31.46
N THR A 40 11.78 11.22 31.63
CA THR A 40 11.02 12.43 31.35
C THR A 40 10.66 12.52 29.87
N LYS A 41 11.63 12.31 28.96
CA LYS A 41 11.35 12.28 27.51
C LYS A 41 10.32 11.21 27.16
N PHE A 42 10.47 10.00 27.71
CA PHE A 42 9.53 8.90 27.53
C PHE A 42 8.10 9.30 27.91
N ASN A 43 7.90 9.92 29.08
CA ASN A 43 6.58 10.38 29.51
C ASN A 43 5.96 11.41 28.55
N TYR A 44 6.75 12.34 28.01
CA TYR A 44 6.28 13.27 26.99
C TYR A 44 5.86 12.56 25.70
N ILE A 45 6.64 11.58 25.26
CA ILE A 45 6.30 10.78 24.08
C ILE A 45 4.99 10.03 24.31
N VAL A 46 4.87 9.26 25.39
CA VAL A 46 3.65 8.49 25.70
C VAL A 46 2.41 9.39 25.79
N ALA A 47 2.52 10.55 26.43
CA ALA A 47 1.41 11.51 26.53
C ALA A 47 1.01 12.15 25.18
N SER A 48 1.92 12.15 24.20
CA SER A 48 1.70 12.73 22.87
C SER A 48 1.21 11.72 21.83
N LEU A 49 1.26 10.42 22.11
CA LEU A 49 0.88 9.39 21.15
C LEU A 49 -0.65 9.28 21.04
N PRO A 50 -1.21 9.25 19.82
CA PRO A 50 -2.59 8.88 19.62
C PRO A 50 -2.80 7.38 19.95
N PRO A 51 -4.04 6.95 20.26
CA PRO A 51 -4.32 5.57 20.68
C PRO A 51 -3.80 4.50 19.72
N GLU A 52 -3.86 4.76 18.41
CA GLU A 52 -3.42 3.85 17.37
C GLU A 52 -1.89 3.64 17.41
N ALA A 53 -1.12 4.71 17.63
CA ALA A 53 0.33 4.61 17.76
C ALA A 53 0.74 3.99 19.10
N ALA A 54 0.04 4.33 20.19
CA ALA A 54 0.28 3.74 21.50
C ALA A 54 0.02 2.22 21.50
N ALA A 55 -0.96 1.75 20.73
CA ALA A 55 -1.25 0.32 20.57
C ALA A 55 -0.10 -0.46 19.94
N ILE A 56 0.65 0.13 19.00
CA ILE A 56 1.79 -0.50 18.30
C ILE A 56 2.94 -0.83 19.27
N VAL A 57 3.13 -0.01 20.30
CA VAL A 57 4.21 -0.12 21.30
C VAL A 57 3.67 -0.34 22.71
N ARG A 58 2.48 -0.92 22.84
CA ARG A 58 1.77 -1.12 24.11
C ARG A 58 2.64 -1.84 25.15
N ASP A 59 3.38 -2.86 24.73
CA ASP A 59 4.30 -3.62 25.56
C ASP A 59 5.35 -2.72 26.22
N LEU A 60 5.90 -1.76 25.47
CA LEU A 60 6.91 -0.82 25.97
C LEU A 60 6.32 0.26 26.88
N ILE A 61 5.03 0.57 26.72
CA ILE A 61 4.34 1.51 27.61
C ILE A 61 4.02 0.85 28.95
N ILE A 62 3.57 -0.41 28.93
CA ILE A 62 3.21 -1.17 30.13
C ILE A 62 4.47 -1.60 30.90
N THR A 63 5.50 -2.03 30.17
CA THR A 63 6.76 -2.50 30.72
C THR A 63 7.91 -1.72 30.05
N PRO A 64 8.18 -0.49 30.49
CA PRO A 64 9.26 0.31 29.94
C PRO A 64 10.62 -0.30 30.25
N ASP A 65 11.61 -0.03 29.38
CA ASP A 65 13.00 -0.39 29.64
C ASP A 65 13.51 0.33 30.90
N GLU A 66 14.26 -0.38 31.75
CA GLU A 66 14.72 0.14 33.04
C GLU A 66 15.85 1.19 32.88
N THR A 67 16.59 1.15 31.77
CA THR A 67 17.81 1.93 31.57
C THR A 67 17.65 3.06 30.58
N ASP A 68 16.97 2.82 29.46
CA ASP A 68 16.71 3.81 28.42
C ASP A 68 15.31 3.64 27.79
N PRO A 69 14.24 3.96 28.55
CA PRO A 69 12.87 3.84 28.07
C PRO A 69 12.60 4.67 26.82
N TYR A 70 13.22 5.85 26.71
CA TYR A 70 13.07 6.71 25.53
C TYR A 70 13.76 6.12 24.28
N GLY A 71 14.99 5.62 24.40
CA GLY A 71 15.68 4.99 23.28
C GLY A 71 14.94 3.74 22.79
N ALA A 72 14.47 2.90 23.73
CA ALA A 72 13.70 1.70 23.42
C ALA A 72 12.40 2.01 22.65
N ILE A 73 11.56 2.94 23.17
CA ILE A 73 10.30 3.28 22.49
C ILE A 73 10.54 3.95 21.14
N LYS A 74 11.57 4.80 21.01
CA LYS A 74 11.93 5.46 19.75
C LYS A 74 12.29 4.45 18.68
N ALA A 75 13.18 3.51 18.98
CA ALA A 75 13.62 2.49 18.05
C ALA A 75 12.46 1.60 17.59
N GLN A 76 11.69 1.08 18.55
CA GLN A 76 10.59 0.16 18.27
C GLN A 76 9.40 0.82 17.58
N LEU A 77 9.05 2.06 17.93
CA LEU A 77 7.94 2.76 17.29
C LEU A 77 8.25 3.06 15.82
N ILE A 78 9.48 3.49 15.50
CA ILE A 78 9.92 3.70 14.12
C ILE A 78 9.88 2.38 13.34
N GLN A 79 10.44 1.30 13.92
CA GLN A 79 10.49 -0.01 13.27
C GLN A 79 9.09 -0.56 12.96
N ARG A 80 8.24 -0.68 13.98
CA ARG A 80 6.93 -1.35 13.87
C ARG A 80 5.94 -0.55 13.01
N THR A 81 6.02 0.79 13.04
CA THR A 81 5.20 1.63 12.15
C THR A 81 5.61 1.43 10.69
N GLY A 82 6.91 1.35 10.41
CA GLY A 82 7.41 1.06 9.06
C GLY A 82 7.00 -0.31 8.53
N GLU A 83 7.05 -1.34 9.38
CA GLU A 83 6.59 -2.69 9.03
C GLU A 83 5.08 -2.73 8.74
N SER A 84 4.27 -2.04 9.55
CA SER A 84 2.81 -1.93 9.34
C SER A 84 2.48 -1.31 7.98
N SER A 85 3.12 -0.19 7.63
CA SER A 85 2.91 0.48 6.34
C SER A 85 3.29 -0.43 5.15
N GLN A 86 4.39 -1.18 5.27
CA GLN A 86 4.80 -2.13 4.22
C GLN A 86 3.80 -3.28 4.06
N GLN A 87 3.25 -3.80 5.17
CA GLN A 87 2.23 -4.85 5.12
C GLN A 87 0.95 -4.35 4.45
N GLU A 88 0.54 -3.11 4.71
CA GLU A 88 -0.63 -2.51 4.08
C GLU A 88 -0.43 -2.32 2.57
N ILE A 89 0.72 -1.81 2.16
CA ILE A 89 1.09 -1.72 0.73
C ILE A 89 1.07 -3.09 0.06
N ARG A 90 1.64 -4.12 0.72
CA ARG A 90 1.63 -5.50 0.19
C ARG A 90 0.22 -6.04 0.03
N LYS A 91 -0.66 -5.84 1.03
CA LYS A 91 -2.07 -6.25 0.96
C LYS A 91 -2.80 -5.57 -0.19
N LEU A 92 -2.63 -4.26 -0.34
CA LEU A 92 -3.22 -3.50 -1.45
C LEU A 92 -2.72 -4.00 -2.81
N LEU A 93 -1.42 -4.25 -2.93
CA LEU A 93 -0.84 -4.80 -4.16
C LEU A 93 -1.38 -6.20 -4.46
N THR A 94 -1.52 -7.07 -3.45
CA THR A 94 -2.14 -8.40 -3.62
C THR A 94 -3.59 -8.28 -4.08
N VAL A 95 -4.39 -7.38 -3.51
CA VAL A 95 -5.78 -7.17 -3.94
C VAL A 95 -5.82 -6.70 -5.40
N LEU A 96 -4.98 -5.73 -5.77
CA LEU A 96 -4.92 -5.23 -7.16
C LEU A 96 -4.55 -6.34 -8.15
N LEU A 97 -3.56 -7.18 -7.83
CA LEU A 97 -3.17 -8.32 -8.66
C LEU A 97 -4.29 -9.37 -8.79
N LEU A 98 -5.04 -9.63 -7.71
CA LEU A 98 -6.19 -10.54 -7.75
C LEU A 98 -7.36 -9.97 -8.55
N MET A 99 -7.51 -8.65 -8.61
CA MET A 99 -8.54 -8.01 -9.44
C MET A 99 -8.24 -8.15 -10.94
N GLU A 100 -6.97 -8.14 -11.35
CA GLU A 100 -6.57 -8.42 -12.74
C GLU A 100 -6.89 -9.88 -13.13
N GLU A 101 -6.59 -10.84 -12.26
CA GLU A 101 -6.93 -12.26 -12.48
C GLU A 101 -8.46 -12.48 -12.58
N LEU A 102 -9.26 -11.76 -11.78
CA LEU A 102 -10.72 -11.85 -11.83
C LEU A 102 -11.30 -11.24 -13.12
N GLU A 103 -10.65 -10.27 -13.75
CA GLU A 103 -11.08 -9.78 -15.08
C GLU A 103 -10.85 -10.83 -16.17
N TYR A 104 -9.75 -11.61 -16.09
CA TYR A 104 -9.51 -12.74 -16.98
C TYR A 104 -10.51 -13.89 -16.75
N ASP A 105 -10.79 -14.24 -15.50
CA ASP A 105 -11.68 -15.36 -15.16
C ASP A 105 -13.16 -15.04 -15.42
N ILE A 106 -13.60 -13.80 -15.15
CA ILE A 106 -14.94 -13.32 -15.54
C ILE A 106 -15.08 -13.29 -17.07
N GLY A 107 -14.03 -12.91 -17.80
CA GLY A 107 -14.00 -12.96 -19.27
C GLY A 107 -14.15 -14.38 -19.83
N TYR A 108 -13.45 -15.36 -19.25
CA TYR A 108 -13.55 -16.77 -19.60
C TYR A 108 -14.91 -17.40 -19.23
N PHE A 109 -15.46 -17.02 -18.08
CA PHE A 109 -16.76 -17.49 -17.60
C PHE A 109 -17.92 -16.96 -18.45
N LEU A 110 -17.90 -15.68 -18.83
CA LEU A 110 -18.88 -15.09 -19.76
C LEU A 110 -18.83 -15.74 -21.15
N PHE A 111 -17.63 -16.09 -21.66
CA PHE A 111 -17.48 -16.82 -22.92
C PHE A 111 -18.10 -18.23 -22.86
N SER A 112 -18.05 -18.88 -21.70
CA SER A 112 -18.57 -20.24 -21.50
C SER A 112 -20.08 -20.30 -21.24
N LEU A 113 -20.69 -19.21 -20.75
CA LEU A 113 -22.12 -19.16 -20.39
C LEU A 113 -23.06 -18.71 -21.51
N THR A 114 -22.56 -18.09 -22.59
CA THR A 114 -23.36 -17.77 -23.77
C THR A 114 -22.71 -18.29 -25.05
N PRO A 115 -23.07 -19.50 -25.52
CA PRO A 115 -22.65 -19.99 -26.83
C PRO A 115 -23.39 -19.31 -28.00
N ASP A 116 -24.36 -18.42 -27.73
CA ASP A 116 -25.07 -17.68 -28.78
C ASP A 116 -24.32 -16.41 -29.18
N CYS A 117 -23.98 -16.34 -30.46
CA CYS A 117 -22.95 -15.51 -31.12
C CYS A 117 -23.09 -13.97 -31.04
N THR A 118 -23.95 -13.39 -30.18
CA THR A 118 -24.24 -11.95 -30.21
C THR A 118 -23.36 -11.10 -29.28
N LEU A 119 -22.77 -11.68 -28.23
CA LEU A 119 -21.94 -10.92 -27.29
C LEU A 119 -20.49 -10.72 -27.76
N PHE A 120 -20.00 -11.58 -28.66
CA PHE A 120 -18.63 -11.49 -29.19
C PHE A 120 -18.38 -10.19 -29.99
N MET A 121 -19.43 -9.62 -30.59
CA MET A 121 -19.36 -8.34 -31.32
C MET A 121 -19.30 -7.12 -30.39
N VAL A 122 -19.67 -7.24 -29.10
CA VAL A 122 -19.70 -6.10 -28.17
C VAL A 122 -18.34 -5.90 -27.49
N CYS A 123 -17.62 -6.99 -27.16
CA CYS A 123 -16.31 -6.90 -26.50
C CYS A 123 -15.22 -6.26 -27.38
N PHE A 124 -15.28 -6.39 -28.70
CA PHE A 124 -14.30 -5.75 -29.60
C PHE A 124 -14.51 -4.24 -29.78
N SER A 125 -15.66 -3.69 -29.41
CA SER A 125 -15.98 -2.28 -29.66
C SER A 125 -15.69 -1.33 -28.48
N ILE A 126 -15.21 -1.84 -27.34
CA ILE A 126 -14.92 -1.03 -26.14
C ILE A 126 -13.45 -1.15 -25.68
N ALA A 127 -12.63 -1.98 -26.33
CA ALA A 127 -11.18 -1.93 -26.11
C ALA A 127 -10.61 -0.69 -26.84
N PRO A 128 -9.97 0.28 -26.16
CA PRO A 128 -9.25 1.33 -26.86
C PRO A 128 -8.11 0.68 -27.63
N LEU A 129 -8.17 0.81 -28.96
CA LEU A 129 -7.08 0.54 -29.89
C LEU A 129 -5.80 1.21 -29.39
N SER A 130 -4.95 0.47 -28.69
CA SER A 130 -3.55 0.86 -28.53
C SER A 130 -2.84 0.56 -29.86
N PRO A 131 -2.12 1.54 -30.44
CA PRO A 131 -1.59 1.42 -31.78
C PRO A 131 -0.26 0.67 -31.74
N LEU A 132 -0.29 -0.65 -31.88
CA LEU A 132 0.92 -1.42 -32.18
C LEU A 132 1.07 -1.61 -33.69
N ILE A 133 1.74 -0.61 -34.27
CA ILE A 133 2.76 -0.72 -35.33
C ILE A 133 2.31 -1.37 -36.66
N CYS A 134 2.07 -0.51 -37.67
CA CYS A 134 2.12 -0.92 -39.08
C CYS A 134 3.58 -0.85 -39.57
N PRO A 135 4.19 -1.96 -40.03
CA PRO A 135 5.25 -1.87 -41.02
C PRO A 135 4.59 -1.79 -42.41
N SER A 136 4.87 -0.67 -43.07
CA SER A 136 4.53 -0.34 -44.44
C SER A 136 4.87 -1.46 -45.43
N GLY A 137 3.88 -1.90 -46.22
CA GLY A 137 4.06 -2.75 -47.40
C GLY A 137 2.98 -2.44 -48.44
N PRO A 138 3.31 -2.30 -49.74
CA PRO A 138 2.39 -1.79 -50.74
C PRO A 138 1.26 -2.77 -51.07
N ALA A 139 0.08 -2.20 -51.32
CA ALA A 139 -1.17 -2.89 -51.57
C ALA A 139 -1.23 -3.51 -52.98
N SER A 140 -1.20 -4.84 -53.06
CA SER A 140 -1.78 -5.59 -54.18
C SER A 140 -1.83 -7.08 -53.89
N GLU A 141 -2.92 -7.58 -53.30
CA GLU A 141 -3.61 -8.83 -53.71
C GLU A 141 -4.69 -9.25 -52.69
N PRO A 142 -5.90 -9.65 -53.14
CA PRO A 142 -6.92 -10.20 -52.26
C PRO A 142 -6.67 -11.70 -52.04
N ARG A 143 -6.31 -12.10 -50.81
CA ARG A 143 -6.27 -13.52 -50.41
C ARG A 143 -7.67 -13.98 -50.01
N HIS A 144 -8.29 -14.78 -50.88
CA HIS A 144 -9.40 -15.66 -50.51
C HIS A 144 -8.94 -16.63 -49.42
N PHE A 145 -9.59 -16.62 -48.26
CA PHE A 145 -9.44 -17.66 -47.25
C PHE A 145 -10.60 -18.64 -47.37
N LEU A 146 -10.29 -19.87 -47.82
CA LEU A 146 -11.20 -21.02 -47.81
C LEU A 146 -11.12 -21.66 -46.41
N TRP A 147 -12.22 -21.63 -45.65
CA TRP A 147 -12.32 -22.37 -44.38
C TRP A 147 -13.66 -23.09 -44.33
N GLY A 148 -13.69 -24.33 -44.83
CA GLY A 148 -14.93 -25.12 -44.80
C GLY A 148 -14.89 -26.44 -45.54
N ASP A 149 -13.85 -27.28 -45.36
CA ASP A 149 -13.82 -28.62 -45.98
C ASP A 149 -13.13 -29.71 -45.14
N LYS A 150 -13.14 -29.60 -43.80
CA LYS A 150 -12.66 -30.69 -42.93
C LYS A 150 -13.41 -30.77 -41.61
N PHE A 151 -14.69 -31.16 -41.62
CA PHE A 151 -15.35 -31.85 -40.49
C PHE A 151 -16.64 -32.52 -40.99
N ALA A 152 -16.52 -33.69 -41.62
CA ALA A 152 -17.62 -34.64 -41.73
C ALA A 152 -17.36 -35.77 -40.72
N PRO A 153 -18.30 -36.10 -39.81
CA PRO A 153 -18.20 -37.30 -39.00
C PRO A 153 -18.77 -38.50 -39.75
N ASP A 154 -17.96 -39.54 -39.93
CA ASP A 154 -18.43 -40.85 -40.38
C ASP A 154 -19.33 -41.49 -39.31
N LEU A 155 -20.58 -41.78 -39.65
CA LEU A 155 -21.44 -42.69 -38.90
C LEU A 155 -22.06 -43.71 -39.86
N HIS A 156 -21.77 -44.98 -39.59
CA HIS A 156 -22.27 -46.26 -40.12
C HIS A 156 -23.31 -46.29 -41.25
#